data_AF-A0A075FZI9-F1
#
_entry.id   AF-A0A075FZI9-F1
#
_cell.length_a   1.000
_cell.length_b   1.000
_cell.length_c   1.000
_cell.angle_alpha   90.00
_cell.angle_beta   90.00
_cell.angle_gamma   90.00
#
_symmetry.space_group_name_H-M   'P 1'
#
loop_
_entity.id
_entity.type
_entity.pdbx_description
1 polymer ?
#
loop_
_entity_poly.entity_id
_entity_poly.type
_entity_poly.pdbx_seq_one_letter_code
_entity_poly.pdbx_strand_id
1 'polypeptide(L)'
;MAGVTPLYDAIWDDYMLWSLIVGAIAFGWLYHHSFFYRSEDGESPNVDNLEVGVFPKDYDNLKLEVTWTVLPFILIVWLTYISWAPLDAVWSQTGPDGYHGSECQEGESSNNYIDSDGYVRSECYWEVGIVGQQWFWNFDCMGLSEDLCSTDFAGGIPHLNLTTGETYFAILSSNDVTHAVKNPGFGMMEDVVPGQETYLWMPAVEDMSFLMLCAEYCGDNHAYMTAQVNVNS
;
A
#
# COMPACT_ATOMS: atom_id res chain seq x y z
N MET A 1 -9.91 12.54 5.98
CA MET A 1 -8.80 11.66 5.54
C MET A 1 -9.35 10.26 5.68
N ALA A 2 -9.46 9.53 4.57
CA ALA A 2 -10.34 8.38 4.46
C ALA A 2 -9.87 7.16 5.28
N GLY A 3 -10.80 6.26 5.60
CA GLY A 3 -10.70 5.27 6.67
C GLY A 3 -9.51 4.30 6.69
N VAL A 4 -8.75 4.11 5.61
CA VAL A 4 -7.56 3.23 5.59
C VAL A 4 -6.26 4.01 5.85
N THR A 5 -6.29 5.34 5.71
CA THR A 5 -5.09 6.17 5.88
C THR A 5 -4.55 6.20 7.31
N PRO A 6 -5.34 6.21 8.40
CA PRO A 6 -4.76 6.32 9.75
C PRO A 6 -3.80 5.19 10.09
N LEU A 7 -4.12 3.98 9.62
CA LEU A 7 -3.33 2.78 9.85
C LEU A 7 -2.05 2.77 9.02
N TYR A 8 -2.17 3.12 7.73
CA TYR A 8 -1.02 3.27 6.85
C TYR A 8 -0.09 4.39 7.32
N ASP A 9 -0.65 5.55 7.71
CA ASP A 9 0.09 6.72 8.17
C ASP A 9 0.93 6.40 9.42
N ALA A 10 0.36 5.63 10.37
CA ALA A 10 1.07 5.18 11.55
C ALA A 10 2.28 4.28 11.21
N ILE A 11 2.09 3.27 10.34
CA ILE A 11 3.20 2.43 9.87
C ILE A 11 4.22 3.26 9.11
N TRP A 12 3.76 4.14 8.23
CA TRP A 12 4.62 4.99 7.42
C TRP A 12 5.55 5.84 8.30
N ASP A 13 5.01 6.47 9.33
CA ASP A 13 5.77 7.29 10.27
C ASP A 13 6.83 6.46 11.01
N ASP A 14 6.48 5.26 11.47
CA ASP A 14 7.42 4.32 12.11
C ASP A 14 8.55 3.92 11.15
N TYR A 15 8.22 3.52 9.93
CA TYR A 15 9.19 3.11 8.91
C TYR A 15 10.10 4.28 8.50
N MET A 16 9.53 5.48 8.34
CA MET A 16 10.28 6.69 8.02
C MET A 16 11.24 7.07 9.16
N LEU A 17 10.80 6.99 10.42
CA LEU A 17 11.66 7.23 11.58
C LEU A 17 12.87 6.30 11.59
N TRP A 18 12.65 4.99 11.46
CA TRP A 18 13.74 4.01 11.46
C TRP A 18 14.66 4.15 10.26
N SER A 19 14.11 4.44 9.07
CA SER A 19 14.89 4.72 7.86
C SER A 19 15.80 5.94 8.05
N LEU A 20 15.30 7.02 8.65
CA LEU A 20 16.10 8.21 8.96
C LEU A 20 17.21 7.92 9.97
N ILE A 21 16.94 7.14 11.02
CA ILE A 21 17.94 6.75 12.02
C ILE A 21 19.05 5.91 11.37
N VAL A 22 18.68 4.86 10.63
CA VAL A 22 19.64 3.98 9.95
C VAL A 22 20.43 4.76 8.91
N GLY A 23 19.75 5.58 8.11
CA GLY A 23 20.37 6.46 7.13
C GLY A 23 21.38 7.41 7.78
N ALA A 24 21.01 8.08 8.87
CA ALA A 24 21.92 8.98 9.58
C ALA A 24 23.16 8.26 10.10
N ILE A 25 23.03 7.04 10.62
CA ILE A 25 24.17 6.23 11.08
C ILE A 25 25.04 5.82 9.89
N ALA A 26 24.46 5.26 8.84
CA ALA A 26 25.20 4.74 7.68
C ALA A 26 25.92 5.86 6.92
N PHE A 27 25.19 6.92 6.56
CA PHE A 27 25.77 8.06 5.88
C PHE A 27 26.71 8.84 6.80
N GLY A 28 26.39 9.01 8.08
CA GLY A 28 27.27 9.64 9.05
C GLY A 28 28.62 8.92 9.15
N TRP A 29 28.61 7.59 9.22
CA TRP A 29 29.82 6.77 9.25
C TRP A 29 30.61 6.84 7.94
N LEU A 30 29.90 6.80 6.80
CA LEU A 30 30.50 6.96 5.47
C LEU A 30 31.19 8.31 5.31
N TYR A 31 30.50 9.41 5.65
CA TYR A 31 31.06 10.76 5.56
C TYR A 31 32.24 10.91 6.51
N HIS A 32 32.13 10.41 7.75
CA HIS A 32 33.25 10.39 8.67
C HIS A 32 34.49 9.73 8.05
N HIS A 33 34.35 8.53 7.48
CA HIS A 33 35.50 7.85 6.86
C HIS A 33 36.03 8.59 5.63
N SER A 34 35.14 9.16 4.82
CA SER A 34 35.49 9.87 3.59
C SER A 34 36.23 11.20 3.85
N PHE A 35 35.93 11.88 4.96
CA PHE A 35 36.56 13.16 5.29
C PHE A 35 37.80 13.02 6.16
N PHE A 36 37.79 12.10 7.14
CA PHE A 36 38.87 12.01 8.13
C PHE A 36 40.00 11.02 7.74
N TYR A 37 39.75 10.08 6.83
CA TYR A 37 40.73 9.08 6.40
C TYR A 37 41.09 9.20 4.92
N ARG A 38 40.93 10.40 4.34
CA ARG A 38 41.34 10.68 2.97
C ARG A 38 42.86 10.79 2.90
N SER A 39 43.49 10.15 1.92
CA SER A 39 44.93 10.29 1.67
C SER A 39 45.28 11.72 1.24
N GLU A 40 46.37 12.26 1.75
CA GLU A 40 46.96 13.51 1.27
C GLU A 40 47.88 13.26 0.07
N ASP A 41 47.92 14.20 -0.87
CA ASP A 41 48.73 14.06 -2.09
C ASP A 41 50.22 13.95 -1.74
N GLY A 42 50.84 12.83 -2.13
CA GLY A 42 52.26 12.57 -1.90
C GLY A 42 52.57 11.79 -0.62
N GLU A 43 51.59 11.51 0.23
CA GLU A 43 51.74 10.60 1.37
C GLU A 43 51.22 9.19 1.01
N SER A 44 52.12 8.21 1.03
CA SER A 44 51.76 6.78 0.97
C SER A 44 52.34 6.05 2.19
N PRO A 45 51.86 6.35 3.40
CA PRO A 45 52.28 5.63 4.58
C PRO A 45 51.76 4.18 4.45
N ASN A 46 52.68 3.21 4.47
CA ASN A 46 52.33 1.79 4.47
C ASN A 46 51.84 1.35 5.86
N VAL A 47 50.75 1.95 6.34
CA VAL A 47 50.18 1.70 7.67
C VAL A 47 49.79 0.23 7.84
N ASP A 48 49.31 -0.37 6.76
CA ASP A 48 48.83 -1.76 6.73
C ASP A 48 49.93 -2.79 6.44
N ASN A 49 51.20 -2.35 6.34
CA ASN A 49 52.37 -3.20 6.05
C ASN A 49 52.16 -4.11 4.82
N LEU A 50 51.57 -3.56 3.75
CA LEU A 50 51.35 -4.27 2.49
C LEU A 50 52.70 -4.64 1.86
N GLU A 51 52.91 -5.93 1.58
CA GLU A 51 54.11 -6.47 0.94
C GLU A 51 53.77 -7.05 -0.44
N VAL A 52 54.59 -6.75 -1.45
CA VAL A 52 54.36 -7.22 -2.83
C VAL A 52 54.53 -8.74 -2.90
N GLY A 53 53.48 -9.45 -3.33
CA GLY A 53 53.48 -10.91 -3.45
C GLY A 53 53.03 -11.66 -2.18
N VAL A 54 52.67 -10.92 -1.11
CA VAL A 54 52.05 -11.47 0.10
C VAL A 54 50.58 -11.08 0.10
N PHE A 55 49.69 -12.00 0.46
CA PHE A 55 48.28 -11.64 0.65
C PHE A 55 48.18 -10.60 1.77
N PRO A 56 47.40 -9.52 1.60
CA PRO A 56 47.16 -8.55 2.65
C PRO A 56 46.72 -9.24 3.95
N LYS A 57 47.14 -8.69 5.08
CA LYS A 57 46.72 -9.21 6.38
C LYS A 57 45.21 -8.96 6.53
N ASP A 58 44.43 -10.03 6.64
CA ASP A 58 43.01 -9.90 6.93
C ASP A 58 42.84 -9.27 8.32
N TYR A 59 42.07 -8.19 8.39
CA TYR A 59 41.59 -7.61 9.63
C TYR A 59 40.16 -8.10 9.85
N ASP A 60 40.00 -9.18 10.59
CA ASP A 60 38.69 -9.66 11.03
C ASP A 60 38.33 -9.05 12.38
N ASN A 61 37.03 -8.82 12.58
CA ASN A 61 36.52 -8.46 13.89
C ASN A 61 35.16 -9.13 14.08
N LEU A 62 35.21 -10.37 14.54
CA LEU A 62 34.01 -11.18 14.77
C LEU A 62 32.96 -10.44 15.62
N LYS A 63 33.39 -9.64 16.59
CA LYS A 63 32.46 -8.86 17.43
C LYS A 63 31.71 -7.83 16.58
N LEU A 64 32.41 -7.12 15.70
CA LEU A 64 31.82 -6.10 14.83
C LEU A 64 30.92 -6.75 13.76
N GLU A 65 31.38 -7.86 13.17
CA GLU A 65 30.63 -8.66 12.20
C GLU A 65 29.30 -9.18 12.75
N VAL A 66 29.34 -9.76 13.95
CA VAL A 66 28.13 -10.20 14.65
C VAL A 66 27.22 -9.01 14.96
N THR A 67 27.79 -7.87 15.37
CA THR A 67 27.00 -6.68 15.74
C THR A 67 26.20 -6.14 14.55
N TRP A 68 26.82 -5.95 13.38
CA TRP A 68 26.12 -5.43 12.19
C TRP A 68 25.22 -6.47 11.51
N THR A 69 25.26 -7.73 11.95
CA THR A 69 24.35 -8.78 11.45
C THR A 69 23.12 -8.88 12.35
N VAL A 70 23.33 -8.91 13.67
CA VAL A 70 22.25 -9.10 14.65
C VAL A 70 21.38 -7.85 14.80
N LEU A 71 21.97 -6.64 14.78
CA LEU A 71 21.19 -5.41 14.97
C LEU A 71 20.17 -5.17 13.83
N PRO A 72 20.54 -5.22 12.53
CA PRO A 72 19.56 -5.10 11.46
C PRO A 72 18.54 -6.23 11.46
N PHE A 73 18.94 -7.45 11.82
CA PHE A 73 18.01 -8.58 11.95
C PHE A 73 16.91 -8.30 12.98
N ILE A 74 17.28 -7.84 14.18
CA ILE A 74 16.29 -7.48 15.22
C ILE A 74 15.37 -6.35 14.75
N LEU A 75 15.93 -5.34 14.07
CA LEU A 75 15.13 -4.24 13.52
C LEU A 75 14.11 -4.75 12.49
N ILE A 76 14.52 -5.62 11.56
CA ILE A 76 13.63 -6.20 10.56
C ILE A 76 12.53 -7.05 11.23
N VAL A 77 12.87 -7.86 12.24
CA VAL A 77 11.87 -8.65 12.99
C VAL A 77 10.84 -7.73 13.65
N TRP A 78 11.28 -6.61 14.23
CA TRP A 78 10.38 -5.61 14.82
C TRP A 78 9.48 -4.95 13.77
N LEU A 79 10.05 -4.47 12.66
CA LEU A 79 9.28 -3.84 11.57
C LEU A 79 8.27 -4.82 10.95
N THR A 80 8.64 -6.09 10.81
CA THR A 80 7.73 -7.14 10.34
C THR A 80 6.56 -7.34 11.31
N TYR A 81 6.83 -7.36 12.62
CA TYR A 81 5.82 -7.54 13.64
C TYR A 81 4.74 -6.44 13.61
N ILE A 82 5.16 -5.17 13.51
CA ILE A 82 4.21 -4.04 13.47
C ILE A 82 3.41 -3.99 12.15
N SER A 83 3.92 -4.58 11.07
CA SER A 83 3.23 -4.60 9.77
C SER A 83 2.16 -5.69 9.64
N TRP A 84 2.08 -6.66 10.57
CA TRP A 84 1.12 -7.77 10.44
C TRP A 84 -0.34 -7.36 10.60
N ALA A 85 -0.68 -6.58 11.62
CA ALA A 85 -2.09 -6.25 11.86
C ALA A 85 -2.72 -5.41 10.73
N PRO A 86 -1.99 -4.45 10.13
CA PRO A 86 -2.50 -3.71 8.97
C PRO A 86 -2.65 -4.57 7.71
N LEU A 87 -1.79 -5.57 7.56
CA LEU A 87 -1.90 -6.55 6.48
C LEU A 87 -3.24 -7.30 6.54
N ASP A 88 -3.61 -7.74 7.74
CA ASP A 88 -4.84 -8.50 8.00
C ASP A 88 -6.10 -7.65 7.81
N ALA A 89 -6.02 -6.35 8.12
CA ALA A 89 -7.10 -5.41 7.87
C ALA A 89 -7.34 -5.14 6.38
N VAL A 90 -6.27 -4.99 5.59
CA VAL A 90 -6.37 -4.72 4.14
C VAL A 90 -6.88 -5.94 3.37
N TRP A 91 -6.44 -7.15 3.72
CA TRP A 91 -6.90 -8.40 3.11
C TRP A 91 -7.80 -9.20 4.05
N SER A 92 -8.74 -8.50 4.67
CA SER A 92 -9.67 -9.14 5.60
C SER A 92 -10.48 -10.21 4.89
N GLN A 93 -10.60 -11.37 5.53
CA GLN A 93 -11.47 -12.45 5.07
C GLN A 93 -12.95 -12.05 5.17
N THR A 94 -13.79 -12.58 4.28
CA THR A 94 -15.24 -12.41 4.38
C THR A 94 -15.81 -13.29 5.49
N GLY A 95 -16.92 -12.85 6.09
CA GLY A 95 -17.66 -13.61 7.11
C GLY A 95 -17.50 -13.05 8.53
N PRO A 96 -18.03 -13.77 9.54
CA PRO A 96 -18.19 -13.25 10.90
C PRO A 96 -16.87 -12.92 11.61
N ASP A 97 -15.79 -13.59 11.21
CA ASP A 97 -14.45 -13.42 11.79
C ASP A 97 -13.63 -12.33 11.05
N GLY A 98 -14.20 -11.73 10.00
CA GLY A 98 -13.60 -10.64 9.24
C GLY A 98 -13.85 -9.25 9.85
N TYR A 99 -13.18 -8.23 9.32
CA TYR A 99 -13.36 -6.84 9.75
C TYR A 99 -14.66 -6.24 9.23
N HIS A 100 -15.22 -6.80 8.15
CA HIS A 100 -16.38 -6.27 7.45
C HIS A 100 -17.62 -7.20 7.47
N GLY A 101 -17.57 -8.28 8.24
CA GLY A 101 -18.70 -9.20 8.38
C GLY A 101 -19.04 -9.97 7.10
N SER A 102 -20.31 -10.33 6.95
CA SER A 102 -20.85 -11.05 5.78
C SER A 102 -21.54 -10.10 4.80
N GLU A 103 -21.96 -10.59 3.65
CA GLU A 103 -22.77 -9.80 2.70
C GLU A 103 -24.06 -9.30 3.36
N CYS A 104 -24.40 -8.02 3.14
CA CYS A 104 -25.60 -7.37 3.67
C CYS A 104 -26.87 -7.91 2.99
N GLN A 105 -27.96 -7.98 3.74
CA GLN A 105 -29.29 -8.28 3.21
C GLN A 105 -30.08 -7.00 2.92
N GLU A 106 -31.12 -7.12 2.09
CA GLU A 106 -32.00 -5.98 1.75
C GLU A 106 -32.56 -5.32 3.02
N GLY A 107 -32.30 -4.03 3.19
CA GLY A 107 -32.72 -3.23 4.35
C GLY A 107 -31.71 -3.19 5.51
N GLU A 108 -30.58 -3.89 5.41
CA GLU A 108 -29.45 -3.72 6.31
C GLU A 108 -28.56 -2.55 5.88
N SER A 109 -27.61 -2.18 6.74
CA SER A 109 -26.58 -1.18 6.49
C SER A 109 -25.29 -1.70 7.09
N SER A 110 -24.17 -1.41 6.44
CA SER A 110 -22.84 -1.85 6.89
C SER A 110 -22.44 -1.24 8.23
N ASN A 111 -23.04 -0.09 8.58
CA ASN A 111 -22.74 0.67 9.80
C ASN A 111 -21.24 0.83 10.04
N ASN A 112 -20.48 1.22 9.01
CA ASN A 112 -19.03 1.23 9.11
C ASN A 112 -18.52 2.32 10.07
N TYR A 113 -17.43 2.05 10.76
CA TYR A 113 -16.79 2.99 11.68
C TYR A 113 -15.31 2.69 11.87
N ILE A 114 -14.55 3.68 12.36
CA ILE A 114 -13.15 3.50 12.75
C ILE A 114 -13.11 3.15 14.24
N ASP A 115 -12.50 2.02 14.59
CA ASP A 115 -12.33 1.59 15.98
C ASP A 115 -11.21 2.37 16.70
N SER A 116 -11.01 2.10 18.00
CA SER A 116 -10.01 2.80 18.81
C SER A 116 -8.57 2.57 18.36
N ASP A 117 -8.33 1.47 17.64
CA ASP A 117 -7.01 1.07 17.16
C ASP A 117 -6.77 1.56 15.71
N GLY A 118 -7.75 2.25 15.11
CA GLY A 118 -7.65 2.87 13.79
C GLY A 118 -8.05 1.96 12.64
N TYR A 119 -8.67 0.80 12.90
CA TYR A 119 -9.17 -0.09 11.85
C TYR A 119 -10.61 0.25 11.49
N VAL A 120 -10.96 0.10 10.21
CA VAL A 120 -12.36 0.17 9.80
C VAL A 120 -13.05 -1.15 10.12
N ARG A 121 -14.18 -1.07 10.81
CA ARG A 121 -15.07 -2.18 11.11
C ARG A 121 -16.42 -1.98 10.42
N SER A 122 -17.08 -3.07 10.07
CA SER A 122 -18.43 -3.06 9.49
C SER A 122 -19.20 -4.31 9.91
N GLU A 123 -20.52 -4.19 10.02
CA GLU A 123 -21.40 -5.31 10.36
C GLU A 123 -21.63 -6.23 9.16
N CYS A 124 -21.69 -5.67 7.96
CA CYS A 124 -21.82 -6.36 6.69
C CYS A 124 -21.18 -5.55 5.54
N TYR A 125 -21.20 -6.09 4.32
CA TYR A 125 -20.71 -5.41 3.11
C TYR A 125 -21.61 -5.61 1.88
N TRP A 126 -21.50 -4.72 0.90
CA TRP A 126 -22.17 -4.81 -0.41
C TRP A 126 -21.20 -5.17 -1.53
N GLU A 127 -21.60 -5.99 -2.49
CA GLU A 127 -20.75 -6.33 -3.64
C GLU A 127 -20.89 -5.31 -4.78
N VAL A 128 -19.77 -4.95 -5.40
CA VAL A 128 -19.74 -4.12 -6.62
C VAL A 128 -18.72 -4.68 -7.60
N GLY A 129 -19.00 -4.60 -8.89
CA GLY A 129 -18.08 -5.02 -9.95
C GLY A 129 -17.26 -3.85 -10.48
N ILE A 130 -15.96 -4.05 -10.67
CA ILE A 130 -15.10 -3.14 -11.40
C ILE A 130 -14.40 -3.92 -12.51
N VAL A 131 -14.72 -3.58 -13.76
CA VAL A 131 -14.19 -4.27 -14.93
C VAL A 131 -13.21 -3.37 -15.68
N GLY A 132 -11.97 -3.83 -15.81
CA GLY A 132 -10.92 -3.20 -16.61
C GLY A 132 -11.03 -3.58 -18.09
N GLN A 133 -10.89 -2.59 -18.96
CA GLN A 133 -10.75 -2.77 -20.42
C GLN A 133 -9.89 -1.63 -21.01
N GLN A 134 -9.30 -1.81 -22.17
CA GLN A 134 -8.50 -0.78 -22.86
C GLN A 134 -9.40 0.32 -23.44
N TRP A 135 -9.35 1.57 -22.96
CA TRP A 135 -8.70 2.10 -21.76
C TRP A 135 -9.75 2.82 -20.91
N PHE A 136 -10.62 2.03 -20.31
CA PHE A 136 -11.86 2.44 -19.67
C PHE A 136 -12.21 1.53 -18.50
N TRP A 137 -12.85 2.09 -17.47
CA TRP A 137 -13.39 1.34 -16.34
C TRP A 137 -14.89 1.19 -16.49
N ASN A 138 -15.39 -0.02 -16.41
CA ASN A 138 -16.83 -0.29 -16.30
C ASN A 138 -17.17 -0.66 -14.87
N PHE A 139 -18.27 -0.12 -14.35
CA PHE A 139 -18.73 -0.35 -12.99
C PHE A 139 -20.07 -1.08 -13.02
N ASP A 140 -20.23 -2.06 -12.16
CA ASP A 140 -21.47 -2.81 -11.98
C ASP A 140 -21.91 -2.70 -10.52
N CYS A 141 -23.08 -2.14 -10.26
CA CYS A 141 -23.64 -2.07 -8.91
C CYS A 141 -24.34 -3.37 -8.49
N MET A 142 -24.25 -4.46 -9.26
CA MET A 142 -24.75 -5.80 -8.90
C MET A 142 -26.24 -5.86 -8.50
N GLY A 143 -27.04 -4.91 -9.00
CA GLY A 143 -28.47 -4.80 -8.66
C GLY A 143 -28.79 -4.11 -7.34
N LEU A 144 -27.81 -3.46 -6.70
CA LEU A 144 -28.03 -2.57 -5.55
C LEU A 144 -28.96 -1.39 -5.92
N SER A 145 -29.59 -0.81 -4.91
CA SER A 145 -30.42 0.39 -5.08
C SER A 145 -29.57 1.60 -5.51
N GLU A 146 -30.17 2.54 -6.25
CA GLU A 146 -29.50 3.78 -6.66
C GLU A 146 -29.01 4.62 -5.48
N ASP A 147 -29.64 4.46 -4.31
CA ASP A 147 -29.28 5.12 -3.06
C ASP A 147 -28.02 4.50 -2.39
N LEU A 148 -27.59 3.30 -2.81
CA LEU A 148 -26.38 2.62 -2.30
C LEU A 148 -25.24 2.68 -3.30
N CYS A 149 -25.52 2.47 -4.59
CA CYS A 149 -24.53 2.49 -5.64
C CYS A 149 -25.16 3.00 -6.92
N SER A 150 -24.53 3.98 -7.55
CA SER A 150 -24.93 4.43 -8.89
C SER A 150 -23.72 4.68 -9.77
N THR A 151 -23.91 4.50 -11.07
CA THR A 151 -22.89 4.75 -12.09
C THR A 151 -23.37 5.86 -13.01
N ASP A 152 -22.46 6.74 -13.40
CA ASP A 152 -22.73 7.83 -14.35
C ASP A 152 -21.56 7.98 -15.31
N PHE A 153 -21.76 8.71 -16.39
CA PHE A 153 -20.74 9.01 -17.38
C PHE A 153 -20.76 10.50 -17.74
N ALA A 154 -19.81 11.25 -17.18
CA ALA A 154 -19.74 12.69 -17.36
C ALA A 154 -18.36 13.11 -17.90
N GLY A 155 -18.35 13.99 -18.90
CA GLY A 155 -17.11 14.57 -19.42
C GLY A 155 -16.12 13.57 -20.03
N GLY A 156 -16.56 12.36 -20.39
CA GLY A 156 -15.68 11.31 -20.91
C GLY A 156 -15.09 10.39 -19.83
N ILE A 157 -15.47 10.57 -18.56
CA ILE A 157 -14.96 9.83 -17.41
C ILE A 157 -16.12 9.04 -16.77
N PRO A 158 -15.94 7.75 -16.48
CA PRO A 158 -16.91 6.97 -15.72
C PRO A 158 -16.91 7.39 -14.25
N HIS A 159 -18.09 7.53 -13.68
CA HIS A 159 -18.32 7.92 -12.29
C HIS A 159 -18.92 6.74 -11.53
N LEU A 160 -18.38 6.45 -10.36
CA LEU A 160 -18.93 5.51 -9.37
C LEU A 160 -19.32 6.32 -8.13
N ASN A 161 -20.60 6.35 -7.81
CA ASN A 161 -21.10 6.98 -6.58
C ASN A 161 -21.45 5.88 -5.57
N LEU A 162 -20.92 6.03 -4.37
CA LEU A 162 -21.09 5.14 -3.23
C LEU A 162 -21.65 5.96 -2.05
N THR A 163 -22.25 5.27 -1.10
CA THR A 163 -22.93 5.89 0.05
C THR A 163 -22.05 5.82 1.28
N THR A 164 -21.96 6.94 2.00
CA THR A 164 -21.19 7.03 3.23
C THR A 164 -21.83 6.21 4.34
N GLY A 165 -21.02 5.53 5.17
CA GLY A 165 -21.48 4.59 6.19
C GLY A 165 -21.52 3.14 5.72
N GLU A 166 -21.31 2.90 4.42
CA GLU A 166 -21.36 1.58 3.80
C GLU A 166 -19.97 1.03 3.46
N THR A 167 -19.85 -0.29 3.41
CA THR A 167 -18.60 -0.96 2.99
C THR A 167 -18.87 -1.77 1.74
N TYR A 168 -18.05 -1.56 0.72
CA TYR A 168 -18.19 -2.25 -0.55
C TYR A 168 -17.05 -3.25 -0.75
N PHE A 169 -17.38 -4.45 -1.22
CA PHE A 169 -16.44 -5.48 -1.65
C PHE A 169 -16.38 -5.46 -3.18
N ALA A 170 -15.32 -4.88 -3.73
CA ALA A 170 -15.16 -4.77 -5.17
C ALA A 170 -14.63 -6.08 -5.75
N ILE A 171 -15.39 -6.68 -6.65
CA ILE A 171 -14.99 -7.81 -7.48
C ILE A 171 -14.37 -7.24 -8.76
N LEU A 172 -13.09 -7.49 -8.94
CA LEU A 172 -12.30 -6.94 -10.03
C LEU A 172 -12.09 -8.01 -11.12
N SER A 173 -12.34 -7.64 -12.37
CA SER A 173 -12.07 -8.52 -13.51
C SER A 173 -11.59 -7.73 -14.73
N SER A 174 -10.82 -8.36 -15.62
CA SER A 174 -10.36 -7.72 -16.85
C SER A 174 -10.87 -8.45 -18.10
N ASN A 175 -11.31 -7.66 -19.09
CA ASN A 175 -11.74 -8.15 -20.39
C ASN A 175 -10.59 -8.37 -21.39
N ASP A 176 -9.40 -7.83 -21.12
CA ASP A 176 -8.30 -7.84 -22.09
C ASP A 176 -6.90 -8.05 -21.48
N VAL A 177 -6.29 -7.01 -20.94
CA VAL A 177 -4.92 -6.99 -20.40
C VAL A 177 -4.93 -6.72 -18.90
N THR A 178 -3.80 -6.87 -18.24
CA THR A 178 -3.69 -6.49 -16.84
C THR A 178 -3.85 -4.97 -16.69
N HIS A 179 -4.74 -4.58 -15.78
CA HIS A 179 -4.86 -3.20 -15.28
C HIS A 179 -4.60 -3.24 -13.77
N ALA A 180 -4.64 -2.09 -13.10
CA ALA A 180 -4.65 -2.06 -11.64
C ALA A 180 -5.50 -0.89 -11.18
N VAL A 181 -6.48 -1.17 -10.32
CA VAL A 181 -7.32 -0.14 -9.72
C VAL A 181 -6.49 0.54 -8.65
N LYS A 182 -6.17 1.82 -8.84
CA LYS A 182 -5.58 2.66 -7.80
C LYS A 182 -6.64 3.59 -7.26
N ASN A 183 -6.94 3.46 -5.98
CA ASN A 183 -7.88 4.30 -5.25
C ASN A 183 -7.12 5.17 -4.23
N PRO A 184 -6.61 6.37 -4.61
CA PRO A 184 -5.90 7.24 -3.68
C PRO A 184 -6.73 7.63 -2.47
N GLY A 185 -8.03 7.78 -2.69
CA GLY A 185 -8.97 8.09 -1.63
C GLY A 185 -8.96 7.01 -0.54
N PHE A 186 -9.17 5.75 -0.91
CA PHE A 186 -9.15 4.65 0.04
C PHE A 186 -7.75 4.13 0.39
N GLY A 187 -6.68 4.68 -0.20
CA GLY A 187 -5.30 4.25 0.06
C GLY A 187 -4.97 2.81 -0.37
N MET A 188 -5.74 2.23 -1.29
CA MET A 188 -5.52 0.86 -1.74
C MET A 188 -5.33 0.75 -3.25
N MET A 189 -4.69 -0.34 -3.63
CA MET A 189 -4.47 -0.73 -5.01
C MET A 189 -4.56 -2.24 -5.11
N GLU A 190 -5.18 -2.72 -6.17
CA GLU A 190 -5.23 -4.15 -6.51
C GLU A 190 -5.15 -4.32 -8.03
N ASP A 191 -4.40 -5.32 -8.47
CA ASP A 191 -4.25 -5.65 -9.89
C ASP A 191 -5.53 -6.30 -10.41
N VAL A 192 -5.91 -5.94 -11.63
CA VAL A 192 -7.07 -6.49 -12.34
C VAL A 192 -6.56 -7.39 -13.46
N VAL A 193 -6.56 -8.69 -13.20
CA VAL A 193 -5.84 -9.68 -14.01
C VAL A 193 -6.80 -10.42 -14.96
N PRO A 194 -6.54 -10.50 -16.28
CA PRO A 194 -7.37 -11.25 -17.21
C PRO A 194 -7.50 -12.74 -16.84
N GLY A 195 -8.74 -13.23 -16.81
CA GLY A 195 -9.03 -14.63 -16.49
C GLY A 195 -8.96 -15.00 -15.00
N GLN A 196 -8.83 -14.00 -14.11
CA GLN A 196 -8.88 -14.17 -12.66
C GLN A 196 -9.76 -13.05 -12.07
N GLU A 197 -10.47 -13.39 -11.00
CA GLU A 197 -11.11 -12.37 -10.16
C GLU A 197 -10.16 -12.03 -9.02
N THR A 198 -9.96 -10.73 -8.81
CA THR A 198 -9.27 -10.18 -7.63
C THR A 198 -10.26 -9.33 -6.85
N TYR A 199 -9.94 -9.00 -5.61
CA TYR A 199 -10.89 -8.37 -4.70
C TYR A 199 -10.27 -7.19 -3.97
N LEU A 200 -11.06 -6.14 -3.78
CA LEU A 200 -10.63 -4.94 -3.07
C LEU A 200 -11.75 -4.44 -2.16
N TRP A 201 -11.47 -4.32 -0.86
CA TRP A 201 -12.37 -3.66 0.07
C TRP A 201 -12.45 -2.17 -0.24
N MET A 202 -13.60 -1.52 -0.10
CA MET A 202 -13.79 -0.08 -0.28
C MET A 202 -14.68 0.45 0.84
N PRO A 203 -14.12 0.66 2.05
CA PRO A 203 -14.87 1.18 3.18
C PRO A 203 -15.15 2.68 3.02
N ALA A 204 -16.40 3.05 2.72
CA ALA A 204 -16.86 4.42 2.55
C ALA A 204 -17.21 5.06 3.91
N VAL A 205 -16.20 5.42 4.69
CA VAL A 205 -16.39 5.90 6.08
C VAL A 205 -16.71 7.40 6.17
N GLU A 206 -16.19 8.20 5.24
CA GLU A 206 -16.41 9.64 5.19
C GLU A 206 -16.71 10.08 3.75
N ASP A 207 -17.41 11.21 3.62
CA ASP A 207 -17.67 11.83 2.32
C ASP A 207 -16.34 12.22 1.66
N MET A 208 -16.15 11.77 0.42
CA MET A 208 -14.91 11.98 -0.31
C MET A 208 -15.11 11.86 -1.82
N SER A 209 -14.30 12.59 -2.57
CA SER A 209 -14.31 12.54 -4.03
C SER A 209 -12.88 12.50 -4.54
N PHE A 210 -12.56 11.50 -5.35
CA PHE A 210 -11.21 11.28 -5.84
C PHE A 210 -11.18 10.59 -7.21
N LEU A 211 -10.09 10.82 -7.94
CA LEU A 211 -9.84 10.17 -9.22
C LEU A 211 -9.21 8.80 -8.98
N MET A 212 -9.90 7.74 -9.37
CA MET A 212 -9.36 6.40 -9.55
C MET A 212 -8.50 6.38 -10.82
N LEU A 213 -7.33 5.75 -10.74
CA LEU A 213 -6.34 5.69 -11.82
C LEU A 213 -6.02 4.24 -12.16
N CYS A 214 -5.58 4.00 -13.40
CA CYS A 214 -4.88 2.76 -13.74
C CYS A 214 -3.41 2.83 -13.28
N ALA A 215 -2.95 1.82 -12.54
CA ALA A 215 -1.57 1.75 -12.04
C ALA A 215 -0.70 0.66 -12.65
N GLU A 216 -1.25 -0.16 -13.54
CA GLU A 216 -0.50 -1.17 -14.30
C GLU A 216 -0.51 -0.79 -15.78
N TYR A 217 0.66 -0.89 -16.43
CA TYR A 217 0.81 -0.40 -17.80
C TYR A 217 -0.03 -1.24 -18.78
N CYS A 218 -1.12 -0.66 -19.27
CA CYS A 218 -2.11 -1.35 -20.11
C CYS A 218 -2.15 -0.88 -21.57
N GLY A 219 -1.16 -0.11 -22.04
CA GLY A 219 -1.00 0.30 -23.45
C GLY A 219 -1.06 1.81 -23.71
N ASP A 220 -1.38 2.19 -24.95
CA ASP A 220 -1.22 3.57 -25.47
C ASP A 220 -1.96 4.65 -24.67
N ASN A 221 -3.19 4.39 -24.21
CA ASN A 221 -3.96 5.34 -23.39
C ASN A 221 -3.96 5.00 -21.89
N HIS A 222 -2.97 4.26 -21.39
CA HIS A 222 -2.85 3.92 -19.96
C HIS A 222 -2.98 5.15 -19.04
N ALA A 223 -2.30 6.26 -19.37
CA ALA A 223 -2.34 7.49 -18.57
C ALA A 223 -3.71 8.21 -18.57
N TYR A 224 -4.60 7.89 -19.51
CA TYR A 224 -5.94 8.47 -19.61
C TYR A 224 -7.04 7.55 -19.06
N MET A 225 -6.67 6.35 -18.62
CA MET A 225 -7.60 5.39 -18.03
C MET A 225 -7.93 5.78 -16.58
N THR A 226 -8.88 6.69 -16.44
CA THR A 226 -9.29 7.28 -15.16
C THR A 226 -10.79 7.10 -14.92
N ALA A 227 -11.20 7.16 -13.65
CA ALA A 227 -12.59 7.15 -13.22
C ALA A 227 -12.77 8.07 -12.02
N GLN A 228 -13.94 8.67 -11.86
CA GLN A 228 -14.27 9.47 -10.68
C GLN A 228 -15.00 8.59 -9.68
N VAL A 229 -14.52 8.52 -8.45
CA VAL A 229 -15.25 7.89 -7.34
C VAL A 229 -15.74 8.99 -6.42
N ASN A 230 -17.02 8.94 -6.07
CA ASN A 230 -17.65 9.83 -5.10
C ASN A 230 -18.27 8.99 -4.00
N VAL A 231 -18.08 9.42 -2.76
CA VAL A 231 -18.68 8.86 -1.57
C VAL A 231 -19.45 10.00 -0.93
N ASN A 232 -20.77 9.88 -0.87
CA ASN A 232 -21.66 10.94 -0.38
C ASN A 232 -22.74 10.36 0.54
N SER A 233 -23.27 11.18 1.44
CA SER A 233 -24.42 10.87 2.30
C SER A 233 -25.77 10.93 1.60
#